data_AF-A0A0C2YKA4-F1
#
_entry.id   AF-A0A0C2YKA4-F1
#
_cell.length_a   1.000
_cell.length_b   1.000
_cell.length_c   1.000
_cell.angle_alpha   90.00
_cell.angle_beta   90.00
_cell.angle_gamma   90.00
#
_symmetry.space_group_name_H-M   'P 1'
#
loop_
_entity.id
_entity.type
_entity.pdbx_description
1 polymer ?
#
loop_
_entity_poly.entity_id
_entity_poly.type
_entity_poly.pdbx_seq_one_letter_code
_entity_poly.pdbx_strand_id
1 'polypeptide(L)'
;INSLDARAVACKDTLVITSPNVDFVPEPHIFGDEDLQPCADGHFRLVDCFQWPQLYNRDYQYSVCIPRKDTVPSLAIVWYDLTRGDFVIPTGSKTMVGTLHDTVVKKFEHLLQLLCSCCHRLQGRMAATEILSAQSSSAQHEVLRLQHHPLIFRDLVTFIAQVQRTLLDIHVLLDFIEILHPLL
;
A
#
# COMPACT_ATOMS: atom_id res chain seq x y z
N ILE A 1 -32.41 27.36 10.06
CA ILE A 1 -31.28 26.50 9.63
C ILE A 1 -30.17 27.44 9.21
N ASN A 2 -29.16 27.65 10.07
CA ASN A 2 -28.00 28.47 9.70
C ASN A 2 -27.04 27.56 8.93
N SER A 3 -26.80 27.90 7.66
CA SER A 3 -26.15 27.05 6.64
C SER A 3 -24.62 27.10 6.66
N LEU A 4 -23.99 26.95 7.83
CA LEU A 4 -22.53 26.96 7.96
C LEU A 4 -22.06 25.77 8.81
N ASP A 5 -22.32 24.56 8.32
CA ASP A 5 -21.84 23.32 8.97
C ASP A 5 -20.39 22.97 8.59
N ALA A 6 -19.83 23.66 7.58
CA ALA A 6 -18.44 23.50 7.19
C ALA A 6 -17.53 24.41 8.05
N ARG A 7 -16.57 23.81 8.74
CA ARG A 7 -15.48 24.50 9.46
C ARG A 7 -14.37 24.96 8.53
N ALA A 8 -14.18 24.29 7.39
CA ALA A 8 -13.25 24.69 6.33
C ALA A 8 -13.84 24.44 4.94
N VAL A 9 -13.46 25.28 3.96
CA VAL A 9 -13.84 25.16 2.55
C VAL A 9 -12.60 25.38 1.69
N ALA A 10 -12.41 24.56 0.67
CA ALA A 10 -11.42 24.75 -0.38
C ALA A 10 -12.06 24.57 -1.76
N CYS A 11 -11.53 25.28 -2.75
CA CYS A 11 -11.94 25.16 -4.14
C CYS A 11 -10.75 24.63 -4.96
N LYS A 12 -10.99 23.59 -5.76
CA LYS A 12 -10.01 23.06 -6.71
C LYS A 12 -10.69 22.83 -8.05
N ASP A 13 -10.28 23.61 -9.05
CA ASP A 13 -10.93 23.67 -10.36
C ASP A 13 -12.45 23.90 -10.24
N THR A 14 -13.27 22.91 -10.58
CA THR A 14 -14.74 22.94 -10.47
C THR A 14 -15.27 22.28 -9.20
N LEU A 15 -14.40 21.72 -8.35
CA LEU A 15 -14.77 21.01 -7.13
C LEU A 15 -14.73 21.94 -5.90
N VAL A 16 -15.79 21.86 -5.09
CA VAL A 16 -15.86 22.50 -3.78
C VAL A 16 -15.71 21.41 -2.72
N ILE A 17 -14.65 21.50 -1.93
CA ILE A 17 -14.33 20.58 -0.83
C ILE A 17 -14.70 21.29 0.46
N THR A 18 -15.47 20.64 1.32
CA THR A 18 -15.86 21.17 2.63
C THR A 18 -15.50 20.18 3.72
N SER A 19 -15.08 20.68 4.89
CA SER A 19 -14.85 19.85 6.07
C SER A 19 -15.60 20.41 7.26
N PRO A 20 -16.48 19.62 7.91
CA PRO A 20 -17.14 20.03 9.14
C PRO A 20 -16.27 19.82 10.38
N ASN A 21 -15.16 19.07 10.26
CA ASN A 21 -14.42 18.54 11.41
C ASN A 21 -13.08 19.24 11.67
N VAL A 22 -12.50 19.87 10.65
CA VAL A 22 -11.20 20.55 10.74
C VAL A 22 -11.29 21.97 10.19
N ASP A 23 -10.41 22.83 10.69
CA ASP A 23 -10.29 24.25 10.35
C ASP A 23 -9.46 24.53 9.09
N PHE A 24 -8.84 23.49 8.51
CA PHE A 24 -8.19 23.56 7.21
C PHE A 24 -8.56 22.36 6.35
N VAL A 25 -8.64 22.57 5.03
CA VAL A 25 -8.63 21.46 4.05
C VAL A 25 -7.18 21.31 3.59
N PRO A 26 -6.51 20.17 3.81
CA PRO A 26 -5.18 19.96 3.28
C PRO A 26 -5.23 20.09 1.76
N GLU A 27 -4.38 20.93 1.19
CA GLU A 27 -4.23 21.01 -0.26
C GLU A 27 -3.63 19.68 -0.74
N PRO A 28 -4.38 18.86 -1.50
CA PRO A 28 -3.83 17.61 -2.00
C PRO A 28 -2.70 17.95 -2.96
N HIS A 29 -1.52 17.39 -2.71
CA HIS A 29 -0.38 17.56 -3.60
C HIS A 29 -0.81 17.14 -5.01
N ILE A 30 -0.72 18.07 -5.96
CA ILE A 30 -1.04 17.78 -7.35
C ILE A 30 0.24 17.19 -7.94
N PHE A 31 0.30 15.86 -8.03
CA PHE A 31 1.36 15.24 -8.80
C PHE A 31 1.25 15.77 -10.23
N GLY A 32 2.27 16.50 -10.68
CA GLY A 32 2.51 16.60 -12.11
C GLY A 32 2.92 15.23 -12.68
N ASP A 33 3.47 15.21 -13.89
CA ASP A 33 4.18 14.03 -14.38
C ASP A 33 5.49 13.85 -13.59
N GLU A 34 5.38 13.40 -12.34
CA GLU A 34 6.51 13.10 -11.46
C GLU A 34 6.76 11.59 -11.43
N ASP A 35 8.01 11.19 -11.60
CA ASP A 35 8.40 9.79 -11.47
C ASP A 35 8.24 9.31 -10.02
N LEU A 36 7.59 8.17 -9.85
CA LEU A 36 7.50 7.49 -8.55
C LEU A 36 8.90 7.01 -8.12
N GLN A 37 9.51 7.71 -7.15
CA GLN A 37 10.85 7.39 -6.65
C GLN A 37 10.83 6.93 -5.18
N PRO A 38 11.46 5.80 -4.86
CA PRO A 38 11.59 5.35 -3.47
C PRO A 38 12.59 6.24 -2.73
N CYS A 39 12.26 6.56 -1.49
CA CYS A 39 13.14 7.30 -0.59
C CYS A 39 14.17 6.37 0.08
N ALA A 40 15.11 6.97 0.81
CA ALA A 40 16.13 6.21 1.53
C ALA A 40 15.55 5.26 2.60
N ASP A 41 14.33 5.53 3.07
CA ASP A 41 13.54 4.71 3.98
C ASP A 41 12.60 3.73 3.24
N GLY A 42 12.63 3.72 1.92
CA GLY A 42 11.80 2.85 1.06
C GLY A 42 10.46 3.47 0.67
N HIS A 43 9.98 4.47 1.39
CA HIS A 43 8.66 5.06 1.15
C HIS A 43 8.66 5.94 -0.11
N PHE A 44 7.52 6.03 -0.80
CA PHE A 44 7.40 6.80 -2.05
C PHE A 44 7.04 8.28 -1.84
N ARG A 45 7.35 8.80 -0.63
CA ARG A 45 7.24 10.23 -0.28
C ARG A 45 5.81 10.74 -0.51
N LEU A 46 5.66 11.98 -0.98
CA LEU A 46 4.37 12.59 -1.31
C LEU A 46 3.59 11.77 -2.34
N VAL A 47 4.26 11.10 -3.28
CA VAL A 47 3.65 10.31 -4.38
C VAL A 47 3.10 8.96 -3.92
N ASP A 48 3.26 8.64 -2.62
CA ASP A 48 2.65 7.48 -2.03
C ASP A 48 1.16 7.73 -1.73
N CYS A 49 0.31 7.21 -2.61
CA CYS A 49 -1.14 7.27 -2.46
C CYS A 49 -1.68 6.60 -1.20
N PHE A 50 -0.87 5.77 -0.53
CA PHE A 50 -1.22 5.09 0.71
C PHE A 50 -0.86 5.88 1.98
N GLN A 51 -0.10 6.97 1.82
CA GLN A 51 0.38 7.80 2.94
C GLN A 51 -0.23 9.19 2.95
N TRP A 52 -0.66 9.70 1.79
CA TRP A 52 -1.15 11.06 1.63
C TRP A 52 -2.56 11.12 1.03
N PRO A 53 -3.39 12.11 1.44
CA PRO A 53 -4.70 12.33 0.82
C PRO A 53 -4.57 12.47 -0.70
N GLN A 54 -5.29 11.61 -1.42
CA GLN A 54 -5.30 11.61 -2.88
C GLN A 54 -6.51 12.34 -3.44
N LEU A 55 -6.34 12.89 -4.64
CA LEU A 55 -7.48 13.26 -5.46
C LEU A 55 -8.21 12.00 -5.93
N TYR A 56 -9.51 12.13 -6.10
CA TYR A 56 -10.31 11.06 -6.70
C TYR A 56 -9.81 10.77 -8.13
N ASN A 57 -9.49 9.50 -8.39
CA ASN A 57 -9.17 8.99 -9.71
C ASN A 57 -10.14 7.84 -10.05
N ARG A 58 -10.77 7.92 -11.23
CA ARG A 58 -11.76 6.93 -11.69
C ARG A 58 -11.16 5.54 -11.90
N ASP A 59 -9.89 5.46 -12.26
CA ASP A 59 -9.18 4.20 -12.49
C ASP A 59 -8.66 3.59 -11.17
N TYR A 60 -8.62 4.40 -10.11
CA TYR A 60 -8.12 4.05 -8.78
C TYR A 60 -9.20 4.26 -7.70
N GLN A 61 -10.47 3.97 -8.02
CA GLN A 61 -11.61 4.16 -7.11
C GLN A 61 -11.46 3.43 -5.77
N TYR A 62 -10.80 2.27 -5.77
CA TYR A 62 -10.57 1.48 -4.57
C TYR A 62 -9.68 2.19 -3.55
N SER A 63 -8.88 3.20 -3.94
CA SER A 63 -8.02 3.97 -3.02
C SER A 63 -8.75 4.58 -1.82
N VAL A 64 -10.07 4.77 -1.89
CA VAL A 64 -10.87 5.23 -0.74
C VAL A 64 -10.92 4.21 0.41
N CYS A 65 -10.64 2.94 0.13
CA CYS A 65 -10.57 1.85 1.10
C CYS A 65 -9.21 1.74 1.78
N ILE A 66 -8.25 2.62 1.50
CA ILE A 66 -6.92 2.55 2.12
C ILE A 66 -7.07 2.73 3.65
N PRO A 67 -6.72 1.70 4.45
CA PRO A 67 -6.78 1.81 5.89
C PRO A 67 -5.75 2.81 6.41
N ARG A 68 -6.06 3.44 7.55
CA ARG A 68 -5.04 4.23 8.26
C ARG A 68 -4.03 3.27 8.88
N LYS A 69 -2.79 3.74 9.01
CA LYS A 69 -1.75 3.02 9.76
C LYS A 69 -2.30 2.66 11.15
N ASP A 70 -2.05 1.40 11.56
CA ASP A 70 -2.44 0.81 12.85
C ASP A 70 -3.95 0.58 13.08
N THR A 71 -4.84 0.81 12.10
CA THR A 71 -6.28 0.49 12.29
C THR A 71 -6.61 -0.97 12.03
N VAL A 72 -5.80 -1.66 11.23
CA VAL A 72 -5.99 -3.08 10.88
C VAL A 72 -4.76 -3.87 11.29
N PRO A 73 -4.76 -4.56 12.46
CA PRO A 73 -3.58 -5.24 12.98
C PRO A 73 -2.96 -6.27 12.05
N SER A 74 -3.78 -6.97 11.25
CA SER A 74 -3.30 -7.96 10.27
C SER A 74 -2.44 -7.36 9.15
N LEU A 75 -2.52 -6.05 8.93
CA LEU A 75 -1.75 -5.33 7.92
C LEU A 75 -0.48 -4.69 8.46
N ALA A 76 -0.12 -4.85 9.74
CA ALA A 76 1.00 -4.12 10.34
C ALA A 76 2.32 -4.21 9.55
N ILE A 77 2.56 -5.31 8.83
CA ILE A 77 3.75 -5.50 7.99
C ILE A 77 3.81 -4.56 6.77
N VAL A 78 2.68 -4.03 6.29
CA VAL A 78 2.64 -3.09 5.13
C VAL A 78 3.15 -1.69 5.48
N TRP A 79 3.22 -1.34 6.77
CA TRP A 79 3.82 -0.08 7.26
C TRP A 79 5.08 -0.32 8.09
N TYR A 80 5.71 -1.49 7.93
CA TYR A 80 6.89 -1.86 8.69
C TYR A 80 8.14 -1.19 8.13
N ASP A 81 8.86 -0.45 8.98
CA ASP A 81 10.12 0.19 8.60
C ASP A 81 11.28 -0.79 8.78
N LEU A 82 11.95 -1.13 7.66
CA LEU A 82 13.07 -2.07 7.66
C LEU A 82 14.28 -1.48 8.38
N THR A 83 14.87 -2.25 9.30
CA THR A 83 16.09 -1.85 10.00
C THR A 83 17.30 -2.68 9.55
N ARG A 84 18.51 -2.23 9.88
CA ARG A 84 19.72 -3.03 9.65
C ARG A 84 19.73 -4.34 10.44
N GLY A 85 18.97 -4.44 11.53
CA GLY A 85 18.85 -5.67 12.31
C GLY A 85 18.09 -6.79 11.57
N ASP A 86 17.26 -6.41 10.60
CA ASP A 86 16.48 -7.34 9.78
C ASP A 86 17.26 -7.84 8.56
N PHE A 87 18.48 -7.34 8.34
CA PHE A 87 19.31 -7.66 7.19
C PHE A 87 20.41 -8.65 7.57
N VAL A 88 20.35 -9.85 7.01
CA VAL A 88 21.25 -10.96 7.33
C VAL A 88 22.29 -11.12 6.22
N ILE A 89 23.54 -10.80 6.54
CA ILE A 89 24.68 -11.11 5.66
C ILE A 89 25.19 -12.52 6.02
N PRO A 90 25.30 -13.44 5.05
CA PRO A 90 25.84 -14.78 5.31
C PRO A 90 27.24 -14.74 5.93
N THR A 91 27.47 -15.55 6.96
CA THR A 91 28.75 -15.64 7.64
C THR A 91 29.88 -15.98 6.67
N GLY A 92 30.95 -15.19 6.68
CA GLY A 92 32.09 -15.38 5.77
C GLY A 92 31.93 -14.75 4.39
N SER A 93 30.81 -14.09 4.10
CA SER A 93 30.66 -13.29 2.89
C SER A 93 31.56 -12.06 2.91
N LYS A 94 32.26 -11.81 1.79
CA LYS A 94 33.01 -10.57 1.55
C LYS A 94 32.16 -9.49 0.86
N THR A 95 30.95 -9.82 0.44
CA THR A 95 30.03 -8.89 -0.23
C THR A 95 29.06 -8.29 0.77
N MET A 96 28.62 -7.05 0.54
CA MET A 96 27.60 -6.37 1.35
C MET A 96 26.16 -6.81 0.98
N VAL A 97 26.02 -8.02 0.44
CA VAL A 97 24.77 -8.58 -0.05
C VAL A 97 24.25 -9.56 1.00
N GLY A 98 22.96 -9.48 1.29
CA GLY A 98 22.31 -10.27 2.32
C GLY A 98 20.84 -10.51 2.01
N THR A 99 20.18 -11.26 2.87
CA THR A 99 18.76 -11.57 2.76
C THR A 99 17.98 -10.92 3.90
N LEU A 100 16.66 -10.88 3.75
CA LEU A 100 15.79 -10.49 4.85
C LEU A 100 15.78 -11.58 5.93
N HIS A 101 15.72 -11.17 7.20
CA HIS A 101 15.58 -12.08 8.31
C HIS A 101 14.27 -12.88 8.20
N ASP A 102 14.34 -14.19 8.43
CA ASP A 102 13.23 -15.14 8.22
C ASP A 102 11.96 -14.77 9.00
N THR A 103 12.10 -14.19 10.19
CA THR A 103 10.95 -13.71 10.98
C THR A 103 10.17 -12.59 10.30
N VAL A 104 10.82 -11.75 9.50
CA VAL A 104 10.16 -10.67 8.74
C VAL A 104 9.55 -11.26 7.47
N VAL A 105 10.27 -12.16 6.77
CA VAL A 105 9.73 -12.89 5.60
C VAL A 105 8.42 -13.59 5.96
N LYS A 106 8.37 -14.30 7.09
CA LYS A 106 7.16 -14.98 7.57
C LYS A 106 5.97 -14.06 7.81
N LYS A 107 6.19 -12.79 8.16
CA LYS A 107 5.11 -11.81 8.31
C LYS A 107 4.49 -11.47 6.95
N PHE A 108 5.32 -11.30 5.92
CA PHE A 108 4.86 -11.09 4.54
C PHE A 108 4.13 -12.33 4.00
N GLU A 109 4.68 -13.52 4.21
CA GLU A 109 4.03 -14.79 3.82
C GLU A 109 2.65 -14.95 4.48
N HIS A 110 2.56 -14.65 5.78
CA HIS A 110 1.30 -14.75 6.52
C HIS A 110 0.23 -13.79 5.96
N LEU A 111 0.60 -12.54 5.69
CA LEU A 111 -0.31 -11.57 5.08
C LEU A 111 -0.72 -12.00 3.67
N LEU A 112 0.22 -12.45 2.85
CA LEU A 112 -0.07 -12.95 1.51
C LEU A 112 -1.05 -14.13 1.54
N GLN A 113 -0.85 -15.09 2.45
CA GLN A 113 -1.77 -16.23 2.63
C GLN A 113 -3.19 -15.77 3.01
N LEU A 114 -3.29 -14.77 3.91
CA LEU A 114 -4.57 -14.19 4.30
C LEU A 114 -5.28 -13.57 3.10
N LEU A 115 -4.58 -12.75 2.32
CA LEU A 115 -5.14 -12.08 1.15
C LEU A 115 -5.52 -13.07 0.04
N CYS A 116 -4.66 -14.04 -0.27
CA CYS A 116 -4.96 -15.09 -1.25
C CYS A 116 -6.19 -15.91 -0.85
N SER A 117 -6.35 -16.22 0.44
CA SER A 117 -7.54 -16.91 0.96
C SER A 117 -8.80 -16.08 0.73
N CYS A 118 -8.72 -14.75 0.85
CA CYS A 118 -9.84 -13.85 0.55
C CYS A 118 -10.15 -13.80 -0.95
N CYS A 119 -9.12 -13.68 -1.81
CA CYS A 119 -9.27 -13.73 -3.26
C CYS A 119 -9.99 -15.01 -3.71
N HIS A 120 -9.64 -16.17 -3.14
CA HIS A 120 -10.28 -17.45 -3.47
C HIS A 120 -11.77 -17.49 -3.10
N ARG A 121 -12.17 -16.86 -1.98
CA ARG A 121 -13.60 -16.77 -1.60
C ARG A 121 -14.42 -15.93 -2.57
N LEU A 122 -13.80 -14.96 -3.22
CA LEU A 122 -14.45 -14.04 -4.17
C LEU A 122 -14.37 -14.53 -5.62
N GLN A 123 -13.61 -15.59 -5.88
CA GLN A 123 -13.42 -16.16 -7.20
C GLN A 123 -14.77 -16.63 -7.78
N GLY A 124 -15.16 -16.07 -8.93
CA GLY A 124 -16.45 -16.35 -9.59
C GLY A 124 -17.55 -15.32 -9.35
N ARG A 125 -17.32 -14.29 -8.52
CA ARG A 125 -18.32 -13.24 -8.28
C ARG A 125 -18.21 -12.02 -9.21
N MET A 126 -17.09 -11.79 -9.91
CA MET A 126 -16.84 -10.47 -10.55
C MET A 126 -15.88 -10.45 -11.75
N ALA A 127 -15.95 -9.35 -12.52
CA ALA A 127 -15.01 -8.96 -13.58
C ALA A 127 -13.62 -8.52 -13.07
N ALA A 128 -13.51 -8.04 -11.82
CA ALA A 128 -12.24 -7.64 -11.19
C ALA A 128 -11.32 -8.83 -10.81
N THR A 129 -11.74 -10.07 -11.10
CA THR A 129 -10.98 -11.29 -10.80
C THR A 129 -9.64 -11.33 -11.54
N GLU A 130 -9.55 -10.74 -12.74
CA GLU A 130 -8.32 -10.72 -13.53
C GLU A 130 -7.24 -9.83 -12.88
N ILE A 131 -7.62 -8.62 -12.43
CA ILE A 131 -6.69 -7.70 -11.74
C ILE A 131 -6.22 -8.31 -10.42
N LEU A 132 -7.16 -8.83 -9.62
CA LEU A 132 -6.84 -9.49 -8.34
C LEU A 132 -5.93 -10.70 -8.52
N SER A 133 -6.17 -11.53 -9.54
CA SER A 133 -5.34 -12.71 -9.80
C SER A 133 -3.95 -12.33 -10.28
N ALA A 134 -3.81 -11.35 -11.17
CA ALA A 134 -2.52 -10.83 -11.62
C ALA A 134 -1.72 -10.23 -10.45
N GLN A 135 -2.33 -9.38 -9.62
CA GLN A 135 -1.68 -8.80 -8.44
C GLN A 135 -1.31 -9.87 -7.41
N SER A 136 -2.19 -10.84 -7.16
CA SER A 136 -1.90 -11.96 -6.25
C SER A 136 -0.71 -12.79 -6.72
N SER A 137 -0.62 -13.07 -8.02
CA SER A 137 0.54 -13.76 -8.61
C SER A 137 1.81 -12.92 -8.50
N SER A 138 1.75 -11.61 -8.76
CA SER A 138 2.90 -10.72 -8.57
C SER A 138 3.38 -10.74 -7.12
N ALA A 139 2.47 -10.59 -6.15
CA ALA A 139 2.79 -10.62 -4.73
C ALA A 139 3.42 -11.95 -4.30
N GLN A 140 2.96 -13.08 -4.83
CA GLN A 140 3.58 -14.40 -4.59
C GLN A 140 5.04 -14.42 -5.05
N HIS A 141 5.31 -13.96 -6.27
CA HIS A 141 6.69 -13.89 -6.78
C HIS A 141 7.56 -12.92 -5.98
N GLU A 142 7.00 -11.78 -5.58
CA GLU A 142 7.70 -10.77 -4.77
C GLU A 142 8.10 -11.31 -3.39
N VAL A 143 7.18 -11.97 -2.69
CA VAL A 143 7.45 -12.60 -1.38
C VAL A 143 8.46 -13.74 -1.51
N LEU A 144 8.36 -14.59 -2.54
CA LEU A 144 9.36 -15.63 -2.81
C LEU A 144 10.76 -15.05 -3.05
N ARG A 145 10.85 -13.89 -3.71
CA ARG A 145 12.12 -13.19 -3.91
C ARG A 145 12.69 -12.65 -2.60
N LEU A 146 11.87 -12.18 -1.66
CA LEU A 146 12.35 -11.74 -0.34
C LEU A 146 13.06 -12.87 0.42
N GLN A 147 12.62 -14.10 0.22
CA GLN A 147 13.18 -15.28 0.88
C GLN A 147 14.52 -15.71 0.25
N HIS A 148 14.64 -15.65 -1.07
CA HIS A 148 15.70 -16.36 -1.79
C HIS A 148 16.68 -15.47 -2.55
N HIS A 149 16.41 -14.18 -2.71
CA HIS A 149 17.23 -13.29 -3.53
C HIS A 149 18.07 -12.35 -2.66
N PRO A 150 19.39 -12.57 -2.54
CA PRO A 150 20.26 -11.69 -1.80
C PRO A 150 20.38 -10.32 -2.52
N LEU A 151 20.22 -9.24 -1.76
CA LEU A 151 20.30 -7.85 -2.24
C LEU A 151 21.24 -7.04 -1.36
N ILE A 152 21.71 -5.90 -1.85
CA ILE A 152 22.28 -4.88 -0.96
C ILE A 152 21.16 -4.22 -0.16
N PHE A 153 21.46 -3.74 1.04
CA PHE A 153 20.45 -3.20 1.96
C PHE A 153 19.55 -2.13 1.32
N ARG A 154 20.12 -1.20 0.54
CA ARG A 154 19.35 -0.15 -0.16
C ARG A 154 18.30 -0.72 -1.11
N ASP A 155 18.69 -1.73 -1.89
CA ASP A 155 17.82 -2.34 -2.89
C ASP A 155 16.76 -3.21 -2.20
N LEU A 156 17.11 -3.85 -1.06
CA LEU A 156 16.15 -4.55 -0.22
C LEU A 156 15.10 -3.60 0.36
N VAL A 157 15.48 -2.43 0.85
CA VAL A 157 14.55 -1.40 1.35
C VAL A 157 13.55 -1.00 0.27
N THR A 158 14.04 -0.73 -0.94
CA THR A 158 13.17 -0.40 -2.09
C THR A 158 12.24 -1.55 -2.46
N PHE A 159 12.78 -2.77 -2.45
CA PHE A 159 12.01 -3.96 -2.81
C PHE A 159 10.92 -4.26 -1.77
N ILE A 160 11.20 -4.09 -0.48
CA ILE A 160 10.22 -4.21 0.60
C ILE A 160 9.07 -3.22 0.40
N ALA A 161 9.36 -1.96 0.12
CA ALA A 161 8.32 -0.96 -0.11
C ALA A 161 7.41 -1.32 -1.30
N GLN A 162 7.97 -1.90 -2.36
CA GLN A 162 7.18 -2.44 -3.46
C GLN A 162 6.27 -3.58 -2.99
N VAL A 163 6.79 -4.56 -2.25
CA VAL A 163 5.98 -5.68 -1.73
C VAL A 163 4.85 -5.19 -0.82
N GLN A 164 5.17 -4.23 0.06
CA GLN A 164 4.19 -3.61 0.96
C GLN A 164 3.05 -2.95 0.18
N ARG A 165 3.40 -2.19 -0.87
CA ARG A 165 2.44 -1.56 -1.78
C ARG A 165 1.57 -2.59 -2.50
N THR A 166 2.16 -3.62 -3.10
CA THR A 166 1.42 -4.67 -3.80
C THR A 166 0.40 -5.36 -2.88
N LEU A 167 0.80 -5.70 -1.64
CA LEU A 167 -0.08 -6.34 -0.66
C LEU A 167 -1.19 -5.40 -0.19
N LEU A 168 -0.89 -4.12 0.00
CA LEU A 168 -1.89 -3.13 0.37
C LEU A 168 -2.90 -2.89 -0.76
N ASP A 169 -2.44 -2.80 -2.01
CA ASP A 169 -3.33 -2.69 -3.19
C ASP A 169 -4.31 -3.87 -3.27
N ILE A 170 -3.83 -5.10 -3.06
CA ILE A 170 -4.69 -6.29 -3.03
C ILE A 170 -5.74 -6.16 -1.92
N HIS A 171 -5.33 -5.80 -0.70
CA HIS A 171 -6.26 -5.63 0.42
C HIS A 171 -7.34 -4.59 0.12
N VAL A 172 -6.95 -3.42 -0.37
CA VAL A 172 -7.83 -2.29 -0.65
C VAL A 172 -8.80 -2.64 -1.78
N LEU A 173 -8.34 -3.36 -2.81
CA LEU A 173 -9.19 -3.85 -3.88
C LEU A 173 -10.22 -4.88 -3.37
N LEU A 174 -9.83 -5.77 -2.47
CA LEU A 174 -10.74 -6.71 -1.82
C LEU A 174 -11.82 -5.97 -1.01
N ASP A 175 -11.44 -5.01 -0.19
CA ASP A 175 -12.38 -4.21 0.61
C ASP A 175 -13.33 -3.40 -0.27
N PHE A 176 -12.82 -2.80 -1.35
CA PHE A 176 -13.66 -2.10 -2.32
C PHE A 176 -14.70 -3.03 -2.94
N ILE A 177 -14.30 -4.23 -3.33
CA ILE A 177 -15.18 -5.25 -3.91
C ILE A 177 -16.23 -5.74 -2.91
N GLU A 178 -15.83 -6.01 -1.66
CA GLU A 178 -16.73 -6.58 -0.66
C GLU A 178 -17.68 -5.54 -0.05
N ILE A 179 -17.21 -4.30 0.14
CA ILE A 179 -17.92 -3.29 0.94
C ILE A 179 -18.55 -2.22 0.06
N LEU A 180 -17.79 -1.61 -0.86
CA LEU A 180 -18.23 -0.40 -1.57
C LEU A 180 -18.90 -0.68 -2.91
N HIS A 181 -18.36 -1.59 -3.72
CA HIS A 181 -18.93 -1.92 -5.03
C HIS A 181 -20.40 -2.38 -4.96
N PRO A 182 -20.87 -3.15 -3.96
CA PRO A 182 -22.29 -3.51 -3.86
C PRO A 182 -23.22 -2.34 -3.53
N LEU A 183 -22.68 -1.20 -3.10
CA LEU A 183 -23.43 0.00 -2.70
C LEU A 183 -23.51 1.07 -3.80
N LEU A 184 -22.78 0.88 -4.91
CA LEU A 184 -22.74 1.75 -6.09
C LEU A 184 -23.68 1.24 -7.18
#